data_AF-A0A842TF42-F1
#
_entry.id   AF-A0A842TF42-F1
#
_cell.length_a   1.000
_cell.length_b   1.000
_cell.length_c   1.000
_cell.angle_alpha   90.00
_cell.angle_beta   90.00
_cell.angle_gamma   90.00
#
_symmetry.space_group_name_H-M   'P 1'
#
loop_
_entity.id
_entity.type
_entity.pdbx_description
1 polymer ?
#
loop_
_entity_poly.entity_id
_entity_poly.type
_entity_poly.pdbx_seq_one_letter_code
_entity_poly.pdbx_strand_id
1 'polypeptide(L)'
;MNHIWDTRADEVFAGDKRRRVEPLKQYIDKDGYTTYLFTSTIFNNPEYVIPPPGEDYTLFKKFLDGGSRQYPSDGVIPVDIVANEALQILNRIKEIAYDPTHTFHDTANALLGNPENHLYKLVRGTLYLYLGNFTIRDWRRKRATDDIDFWIEDPLLFSYVMKNIKNGWKYNKKTREWEKIIHWKDLWTGEERRGLLIASNDINLKMDFGSGSIVQGTGLRNITKKKILRGHDVDLSDIINCAIINNIKVNDPNGAWSSIVECANTRNSRTTSNLISLCRLSCGVAKYIRRVGLAIKKYKEEFKDMEQFSNKDVVKICKVSSHWLSDQTYIPVKTRNRIYKNLLKQEKRKIQYANNLIFFSDQVLKVLNSRYKYLKIRFEVIK
;
A
#
# COMPACT_ATOMS: atom_id res chain seq x y z
N MET A 1 32.15 -1.10 -11.50
CA MET A 1 31.34 -0.89 -10.27
C MET A 1 30.02 -1.67 -10.35
N ASN A 2 30.00 -2.86 -10.97
CA ASN A 2 28.78 -3.47 -11.53
C ASN A 2 27.99 -4.38 -10.57
N HIS A 3 28.22 -4.30 -9.25
CA HIS A 3 27.68 -5.31 -8.32
C HIS A 3 27.13 -4.78 -6.99
N ILE A 4 27.18 -3.46 -6.74
CA ILE A 4 26.75 -2.89 -5.45
C ILE A 4 25.22 -2.77 -5.40
N TRP A 5 24.63 -2.28 -6.48
CA TRP A 5 23.19 -2.25 -6.71
C TRP A 5 22.92 -2.40 -8.22
N ASP A 6 21.72 -2.82 -8.55
CA ASP A 6 21.23 -2.90 -9.92
C ASP A 6 20.61 -1.55 -10.34
N THR A 7 21.11 -0.96 -11.43
CA THR A 7 20.56 0.29 -11.97
C THR A 7 19.22 0.08 -12.69
N ARG A 8 18.82 -1.16 -12.97
CA ARG A 8 17.55 -1.56 -13.61
C ARG A 8 16.76 -2.53 -12.73
N ALA A 9 16.37 -2.07 -11.55
CA ALA A 9 15.50 -2.85 -10.67
C ALA A 9 14.14 -3.14 -11.36
N ASP A 10 13.69 -4.40 -11.29
CA ASP A 10 12.44 -4.92 -11.88
C ASP A 10 12.41 -5.06 -13.42
N GLU A 11 13.57 -5.17 -14.07
CA GLU A 11 13.64 -5.60 -15.47
C GLU A 11 13.29 -7.10 -15.57
N VAL A 12 12.04 -7.41 -15.94
CA VAL A 12 11.60 -8.80 -16.18
C VAL A 12 12.20 -9.35 -17.47
N PHE A 13 12.35 -8.47 -18.48
CA PHE A 13 13.03 -8.74 -19.74
C PHE A 13 13.92 -7.54 -20.10
N ALA A 14 15.07 -7.77 -20.73
CA ALA A 14 15.94 -6.71 -21.21
C ALA A 14 15.16 -5.70 -22.07
N GLY A 15 15.07 -4.45 -21.63
CA GLY A 15 14.32 -3.37 -22.28
C GLY A 15 13.02 -2.94 -21.59
N ASP A 16 12.52 -3.66 -20.57
CA ASP A 16 11.24 -3.38 -19.88
C ASP A 16 11.26 -2.03 -19.11
N LYS A 17 12.46 -1.45 -18.88
CA LYS A 17 12.69 -0.08 -18.34
C LYS A 17 11.84 0.30 -17.09
N ARG A 18 11.37 -0.68 -16.30
CA ARG A 18 10.37 -0.46 -15.25
C ARG A 18 10.82 0.52 -14.17
N ARG A 19 12.00 0.33 -13.56
CA ARG A 19 12.56 1.31 -12.60
C ARG A 19 14.06 1.50 -12.78
N ARG A 20 14.45 2.74 -13.11
CA ARG A 20 15.87 3.15 -13.16
C ARG A 20 16.34 3.66 -11.82
N VAL A 21 17.40 3.07 -11.30
CA VAL A 21 18.07 3.42 -10.04
C VAL A 21 19.45 3.99 -10.33
N GLU A 22 19.46 5.12 -11.04
CA GLU A 22 20.68 5.81 -11.45
C GLU A 22 20.89 7.08 -10.59
N PRO A 23 22.13 7.36 -10.15
CA PRO A 23 22.45 8.58 -9.44
C PRO A 23 22.42 9.78 -10.40
N LEU A 24 21.99 10.92 -9.89
CA LEU A 24 22.12 12.21 -10.57
C LEU A 24 23.58 12.62 -10.70
N LYS A 25 24.35 12.41 -9.62
CA LYS A 25 25.75 12.82 -9.52
C LYS A 25 26.54 11.83 -8.67
N GLN A 26 27.80 11.64 -9.04
CA GLN A 26 28.81 10.92 -8.25
C GLN A 26 29.96 11.88 -7.92
N TYR A 27 30.44 11.86 -6.69
CA TYR A 27 31.61 12.65 -6.26
C TYR A 27 32.30 12.01 -5.05
N ILE A 28 33.58 12.35 -4.83
CA ILE A 28 34.29 12.02 -3.60
C ILE A 28 34.02 13.12 -2.57
N ASP A 29 33.53 12.75 -1.38
CA ASP A 29 33.30 13.70 -0.30
C ASP A 29 34.58 14.01 0.48
N LYS A 30 34.49 14.98 1.40
CA LYS A 30 35.62 15.42 2.25
C LYS A 30 36.20 14.30 3.13
N ASP A 31 35.44 13.25 3.40
CA ASP A 31 35.86 12.12 4.23
C ASP A 31 36.43 10.97 3.37
N GLY A 32 36.57 11.18 2.05
CA GLY A 32 37.08 10.22 1.08
C GLY A 32 36.05 9.17 0.65
N TYR A 33 34.75 9.39 0.85
CA TYR A 33 33.68 8.49 0.40
C TYR A 33 33.27 8.80 -1.03
N THR A 34 33.08 7.76 -1.84
CA THR A 34 32.34 7.88 -3.10
C THR A 34 30.85 8.02 -2.77
N THR A 35 30.31 9.22 -3.00
CA THR A 35 28.92 9.57 -2.76
C THR A 35 28.11 9.50 -4.04
N TYR A 36 27.01 8.76 -4.00
CA TYR A 36 26.01 8.66 -5.05
C TYR A 36 24.77 9.43 -4.65
N LEU A 37 24.55 10.57 -5.31
CA LEU A 37 23.42 11.45 -5.06
C LEU A 37 22.27 11.12 -6.00
N PHE A 38 21.12 10.75 -5.47
CA PHE A 38 19.91 10.42 -6.22
C PHE A 38 18.86 11.53 -6.14
N THR A 39 18.05 11.65 -7.18
CA THR A 39 16.82 12.46 -7.14
C THR A 39 15.69 11.70 -6.45
N SER A 40 14.85 12.42 -5.70
CA SER A 40 13.53 11.91 -5.31
C SER A 40 12.65 11.68 -6.54
N THR A 41 11.80 10.67 -6.49
CA THR A 41 10.86 10.35 -7.59
C THR A 41 9.49 9.96 -7.04
N ILE A 42 8.49 9.92 -7.90
CA ILE A 42 7.15 9.41 -7.61
C ILE A 42 6.86 8.20 -8.50
N PHE A 43 5.87 7.41 -8.11
CA PHE A 43 5.36 6.33 -8.94
C PHE A 43 4.79 6.94 -10.21
N ASN A 44 5.06 6.29 -11.34
CA ASN A 44 4.41 6.65 -12.59
C ASN A 44 2.91 6.37 -12.45
N ASN A 45 2.08 7.31 -12.88
CA ASN A 45 0.64 7.13 -12.91
C ASN A 45 0.10 7.79 -14.19
N PRO A 46 -0.32 7.00 -15.19
CA PRO A 46 -0.83 7.54 -16.45
C PRO A 46 -2.19 8.25 -16.30
N GLU A 47 -2.98 7.91 -15.29
CA GLU A 47 -4.32 8.45 -15.06
C GLU A 47 -4.33 9.69 -14.16
N TYR A 48 -3.19 10.05 -13.56
CA TYR A 48 -3.10 11.21 -12.67
C TYR A 48 -1.85 12.07 -12.90
N VAL A 49 -2.07 13.30 -13.33
CA VAL A 49 -1.03 14.33 -13.45
C VAL A 49 -1.01 15.22 -12.20
N ILE A 50 0.12 15.28 -11.50
CA ILE A 50 0.35 16.22 -10.41
C ILE A 50 0.53 17.63 -11.00
N PRO A 51 -0.28 18.63 -10.60
CA PRO A 51 -0.08 20.01 -11.02
C PRO A 51 1.35 20.51 -10.73
N PRO A 52 1.99 21.23 -11.66
CA PRO A 52 3.35 21.73 -11.48
C PRO A 52 3.44 22.72 -10.30
N PRO A 53 4.64 22.99 -9.77
CA PRO A 53 4.85 24.06 -8.79
C PRO A 53 4.27 25.39 -9.29
N GLY A 54 3.60 26.15 -8.43
CA GLY A 54 2.89 27.38 -8.80
C GLY A 54 1.39 27.20 -9.04
N GLU A 55 0.93 26.00 -9.41
CA GLU A 55 -0.50 25.68 -9.58
C GLU A 55 -1.16 25.13 -8.32
N ASP A 56 -0.93 25.78 -7.18
CA ASP A 56 -1.40 25.29 -5.88
C ASP A 56 -2.93 25.26 -5.78
N TYR A 57 -3.63 26.13 -6.50
CA TYR A 57 -5.09 26.15 -6.53
C TYR A 57 -5.66 24.93 -7.26
N THR A 58 -5.10 24.59 -8.43
CA THR A 58 -5.43 23.36 -9.16
C THR A 58 -5.17 22.13 -8.30
N LEU A 59 -4.05 22.13 -7.55
CA LEU A 59 -3.72 21.05 -6.61
C LEU A 59 -4.76 20.93 -5.49
N PHE A 60 -5.23 22.06 -4.94
CA PHE A 60 -6.29 22.08 -3.93
C PHE A 60 -7.62 21.55 -4.47
N LYS A 61 -8.06 22.00 -5.67
CA LYS A 61 -9.28 21.49 -6.31
C LYS A 61 -9.20 19.99 -6.58
N LYS A 62 -8.09 19.49 -7.13
CA LYS A 62 -7.86 18.06 -7.31
C LYS A 62 -7.96 17.29 -5.99
N PHE A 63 -7.39 17.80 -4.91
CA PHE A 63 -7.53 17.18 -3.59
C PHE A 63 -8.99 17.09 -3.12
N LEU A 64 -9.77 18.16 -3.29
CA LEU A 64 -11.20 18.18 -2.92
C LEU A 64 -12.01 17.15 -3.69
N ASP A 65 -11.82 17.09 -5.00
CA ASP A 65 -12.44 16.12 -5.89
C ASP A 65 -11.99 14.68 -5.57
N GLY A 66 -11.08 14.48 -4.63
CA GLY A 66 -10.52 13.18 -4.29
C GLY A 66 -9.48 12.70 -5.30
N GLY A 67 -9.11 13.54 -6.27
CA GLY A 67 -7.95 13.36 -7.13
C GLY A 67 -6.66 13.47 -6.31
N SER A 68 -6.20 12.32 -5.82
CA SER A 68 -4.81 12.14 -5.40
C SER A 68 -4.17 11.10 -6.30
N ARG A 69 -2.84 11.02 -6.26
CA ARG A 69 -2.04 9.94 -6.82
C ARG A 69 -2.75 8.59 -6.64
N GLN A 70 -3.13 7.90 -7.72
CA GLN A 70 -3.46 6.47 -7.57
C GLN A 70 -2.17 5.74 -7.23
N TYR A 71 -2.31 4.74 -6.37
CA TYR A 71 -1.23 3.90 -5.95
C TYR A 71 -1.04 2.83 -7.02
N PRO A 72 0.22 2.43 -7.33
CA PRO A 72 0.45 1.23 -8.11
C PRO A 72 -0.44 0.10 -7.58
N SER A 73 -1.12 -0.56 -8.49
CA SER A 73 -2.08 -1.64 -8.21
C SER A 73 -1.70 -2.85 -9.05
N ASP A 74 -1.95 -4.03 -8.50
CA ASP A 74 -1.75 -5.35 -9.13
C ASP A 74 -3.09 -5.98 -9.57
N GLY A 75 -4.17 -5.19 -9.52
CA GLY A 75 -5.48 -5.53 -10.06
C GLY A 75 -6.33 -4.30 -10.34
N VAL A 76 -7.57 -4.53 -10.72
CA VAL A 76 -8.56 -3.50 -11.08
C VAL A 76 -9.73 -3.42 -10.10
N ILE A 77 -9.94 -4.46 -9.27
CA ILE A 77 -11.02 -4.48 -8.27
C ILE A 77 -10.59 -3.68 -7.03
N PRO A 78 -11.36 -2.66 -6.60
CA PRO A 78 -11.03 -1.89 -5.40
C PRO A 78 -10.88 -2.78 -4.15
N VAL A 79 -9.82 -2.54 -3.38
CA VAL A 79 -9.45 -3.41 -2.25
C VAL A 79 -10.52 -3.48 -1.16
N ASP A 80 -11.39 -2.49 -1.01
CA ASP A 80 -12.50 -2.52 -0.05
C ASP A 80 -13.57 -3.54 -0.45
N ILE A 81 -13.85 -3.67 -1.75
CA ILE A 81 -14.73 -4.73 -2.27
C ILE A 81 -14.09 -6.10 -2.04
N VAL A 82 -12.81 -6.24 -2.36
CA VAL A 82 -12.07 -7.50 -2.12
C VAL A 82 -12.03 -7.85 -0.64
N ALA A 83 -11.82 -6.86 0.23
CA ALA A 83 -11.82 -7.05 1.68
C ALA A 83 -13.18 -7.53 2.20
N ASN A 84 -14.30 -7.06 1.64
CA ASN A 84 -15.63 -7.55 1.99
C ASN A 84 -15.82 -9.03 1.60
N GLU A 85 -15.29 -9.45 0.45
CA GLU A 85 -15.28 -10.86 0.03
C GLU A 85 -14.40 -11.71 0.94
N ALA A 86 -13.21 -11.23 1.28
CA ALA A 86 -12.32 -11.89 2.24
C ALA A 86 -12.98 -12.05 3.61
N LEU A 87 -13.68 -11.01 4.11
CA LEU A 87 -14.36 -11.06 5.40
C LEU A 87 -15.48 -12.11 5.45
N GLN A 88 -16.20 -12.35 4.35
CA GLN A 88 -17.19 -13.43 4.29
C GLN A 88 -16.52 -14.79 4.51
N ILE A 89 -15.37 -15.03 3.86
CA ILE A 89 -14.59 -16.27 4.02
C ILE A 89 -14.06 -16.40 5.45
N LEU A 90 -13.46 -15.34 5.97
CA LEU A 90 -12.89 -15.31 7.31
C LEU A 90 -13.97 -15.54 8.39
N ASN A 91 -15.11 -14.87 8.27
CA ASN A 91 -16.22 -15.04 9.21
C ASN A 91 -16.77 -16.47 9.18
N ARG A 92 -16.81 -17.12 8.01
CA ARG A 92 -17.22 -18.52 7.94
C ARG A 92 -16.25 -19.45 8.67
N ILE A 93 -14.94 -19.20 8.58
CA ILE A 93 -13.93 -19.94 9.36
C ILE A 93 -14.13 -19.69 10.86
N LYS A 94 -14.40 -18.43 11.25
CA LYS A 94 -14.70 -18.06 12.64
C LYS A 94 -15.94 -18.77 13.18
N GLU A 95 -17.01 -18.87 12.40
CA GLU A 95 -18.21 -19.64 12.77
C GLU A 95 -17.89 -21.11 13.03
N ILE A 96 -17.12 -21.75 12.14
CA ILE A 96 -16.68 -23.15 12.30
C ILE A 96 -15.85 -23.33 13.57
N ALA A 97 -14.94 -22.39 13.85
CA ALA A 97 -14.12 -22.42 15.05
C ALA A 97 -14.93 -22.26 16.35
N TYR A 98 -16.14 -21.72 16.30
CA TYR A 98 -17.03 -21.59 17.46
C TYR A 98 -18.07 -22.70 17.59
N ASP A 99 -18.14 -23.63 16.63
CA ASP A 99 -19.07 -24.76 16.65
C ASP A 99 -18.32 -26.06 17.02
N PRO A 100 -18.37 -26.52 18.27
CA PRO A 100 -17.66 -27.72 18.71
C PRO A 100 -18.15 -29.02 18.04
N THR A 101 -19.33 -28.97 17.39
CA THR A 101 -19.91 -30.13 16.71
C THR A 101 -19.49 -30.21 15.25
N HIS A 102 -18.90 -29.15 14.70
CA HIS A 102 -18.48 -29.11 13.31
C HIS A 102 -17.23 -29.97 13.09
N THR A 103 -17.20 -30.76 12.01
CA THR A 103 -16.07 -31.66 11.70
C THR A 103 -14.72 -30.95 11.59
N PHE A 104 -14.71 -29.66 11.26
CA PHE A 104 -13.50 -28.84 11.14
C PHE A 104 -13.24 -27.92 12.34
N HIS A 105 -13.95 -28.09 13.46
CA HIS A 105 -13.80 -27.25 14.65
C HIS A 105 -12.35 -27.10 15.10
N ASP A 106 -11.69 -28.23 15.38
CA ASP A 106 -10.32 -28.25 15.92
C ASP A 106 -9.33 -27.58 14.97
N THR A 107 -9.42 -27.88 13.66
CA THR A 107 -8.58 -27.24 12.64
C THR A 107 -8.79 -25.73 12.60
N ALA A 108 -10.04 -25.27 12.55
CA ALA A 108 -10.35 -23.84 12.46
C ALA A 108 -9.96 -23.09 13.74
N ASN A 109 -10.16 -23.71 14.90
CA ASN A 109 -9.78 -23.17 16.19
C ASN A 109 -8.26 -23.06 16.34
N ALA A 110 -7.52 -24.12 15.96
CA ALA A 110 -6.05 -24.10 15.94
C ALA A 110 -5.49 -23.06 14.95
N LEU A 111 -6.11 -22.93 13.76
CA LEU A 111 -5.72 -21.97 12.74
C LEU A 111 -5.86 -20.52 13.22
N LEU A 112 -6.93 -20.20 13.95
CA LEU A 112 -7.15 -18.87 14.49
C LEU A 112 -6.33 -18.63 15.76
N GLY A 113 -6.24 -19.62 16.65
CA GLY A 113 -5.65 -19.55 17.99
C GLY A 113 -6.42 -18.64 18.96
N ASN A 114 -6.79 -17.42 18.51
CA ASN A 114 -7.73 -16.52 19.14
C ASN A 114 -8.63 -15.90 18.03
N PRO A 115 -9.87 -16.41 17.84
CA PRO A 115 -10.77 -16.00 16.76
C PRO A 115 -11.11 -14.50 16.70
N GLU A 116 -11.01 -13.78 17.83
CA GLU A 116 -11.27 -12.33 17.87
C GLU A 116 -10.08 -11.51 17.39
N ASN A 117 -8.86 -11.94 17.70
CA ASN A 117 -7.65 -11.13 17.50
C ASN A 117 -6.86 -11.49 16.24
N HIS A 118 -7.04 -12.69 15.69
CA HIS A 118 -6.15 -13.23 14.66
C HIS A 118 -6.80 -13.46 13.30
N LEU A 119 -8.08 -13.12 13.15
CA LEU A 119 -8.84 -13.36 11.93
C LEU A 119 -8.14 -12.84 10.66
N TYR A 120 -7.58 -11.63 10.72
CA TYR A 120 -6.91 -11.01 9.57
C TYR A 120 -5.51 -11.57 9.31
N LYS A 121 -4.92 -12.31 10.24
CA LYS A 121 -3.63 -13.01 10.01
C LYS A 121 -3.77 -14.14 8.99
N LEU A 122 -5.00 -14.53 8.64
CA LEU A 122 -5.26 -15.53 7.62
C LEU A 122 -5.23 -14.98 6.20
N VAL A 123 -5.18 -13.66 6.01
CA VAL A 123 -4.96 -13.07 4.68
C VAL A 123 -3.55 -12.50 4.60
N ARG A 124 -3.01 -12.42 3.39
CA ARG A 124 -1.66 -11.92 3.12
C ARG A 124 -1.68 -10.56 2.44
N GLY A 125 -0.49 -9.98 2.34
CA GLY A 125 -0.21 -8.85 1.45
C GLY A 125 -1.16 -7.67 1.64
N THR A 126 -1.72 -7.20 0.54
CA THR A 126 -2.58 -6.00 0.47
C THR A 126 -3.76 -6.07 1.43
N LEU A 127 -4.40 -7.24 1.57
CA LEU A 127 -5.58 -7.40 2.41
C LEU A 127 -5.25 -7.41 3.90
N TYR A 128 -4.12 -8.01 4.30
CA TYR A 128 -3.64 -7.88 5.67
C TYR A 128 -3.40 -6.42 6.04
N LEU A 129 -2.77 -5.66 5.14
CA LEU A 129 -2.52 -4.23 5.34
C LEU A 129 -3.82 -3.42 5.43
N TYR A 130 -4.79 -3.75 4.59
CA TYR A 130 -6.10 -3.10 4.56
C TYR A 130 -6.92 -3.38 5.82
N LEU A 131 -7.13 -4.65 6.17
CA LEU A 131 -7.97 -5.08 7.30
C LEU A 131 -7.33 -4.70 8.64
N GLY A 132 -6.00 -4.80 8.74
CA GLY A 132 -5.24 -4.37 9.92
C GLY A 132 -5.10 -2.86 10.08
N ASN A 133 -5.67 -2.05 9.18
CA ASN A 133 -5.57 -0.59 9.18
C ASN A 133 -4.11 -0.08 9.23
N PHE A 134 -3.19 -0.80 8.57
CA PHE A 134 -1.77 -0.46 8.58
C PHE A 134 -1.41 0.71 7.64
N THR A 135 -2.38 1.22 6.87
CA THR A 135 -2.17 2.22 5.82
C THR A 135 -3.12 3.42 5.95
N ILE A 136 -2.82 4.50 5.23
CA ILE A 136 -3.71 5.67 5.17
C ILE A 136 -5.02 5.34 4.44
N ARG A 137 -6.10 5.99 4.88
CA ARG A 137 -7.43 5.89 4.25
C ARG A 137 -7.42 6.18 2.74
N ASP A 138 -6.55 7.08 2.28
CA ASP A 138 -6.42 7.41 0.86
C ASP A 138 -5.93 6.22 0.03
N TRP A 139 -4.90 5.51 0.51
CA TRP A 139 -4.43 4.26 -0.10
C TRP A 139 -5.52 3.20 -0.11
N ARG A 140 -6.21 3.02 1.02
CA ARG A 140 -7.27 2.01 1.17
C ARG A 140 -8.41 2.17 0.17
N ARG A 141 -8.64 3.37 -0.37
CA ARG A 141 -9.73 3.64 -1.33
C ARG A 141 -9.28 3.65 -2.79
N LYS A 142 -7.97 3.56 -3.04
CA LYS A 142 -7.36 3.74 -4.37
C LYS A 142 -6.38 2.65 -4.73
N ARG A 143 -6.27 1.63 -3.88
CA ARG A 143 -5.54 0.39 -4.15
C ARG A 143 -6.54 -0.62 -4.70
N ALA A 144 -6.17 -1.29 -5.77
CA ALA A 144 -6.98 -2.34 -6.38
C ALA A 144 -6.18 -3.63 -6.54
N THR A 145 -6.77 -4.79 -6.26
CA THR A 145 -6.13 -6.11 -6.23
C THR A 145 -7.15 -7.10 -6.77
N ASP A 146 -6.73 -8.09 -7.56
CA ASP A 146 -7.65 -9.08 -8.16
C ASP A 146 -7.51 -10.46 -7.50
N ASP A 147 -6.74 -10.53 -6.42
CA ASP A 147 -6.30 -11.74 -5.73
C ASP A 147 -6.53 -11.65 -4.20
N ILE A 148 -6.93 -12.78 -3.63
CA ILE A 148 -6.97 -13.03 -2.19
C ILE A 148 -6.05 -14.21 -1.88
N ASP A 149 -4.91 -13.90 -1.27
CA ASP A 149 -3.96 -14.90 -0.80
C ASP A 149 -4.25 -15.26 0.67
N PHE A 150 -4.72 -16.48 0.91
CA PHE A 150 -4.98 -16.99 2.26
C PHE A 150 -3.80 -17.79 2.83
N TRP A 151 -3.56 -17.62 4.14
CA TRP A 151 -2.68 -18.43 4.96
C TRP A 151 -3.47 -19.56 5.61
N ILE A 152 -3.97 -20.49 4.79
CA ILE A 152 -4.76 -21.64 5.24
C ILE A 152 -4.12 -22.91 4.66
N GLU A 153 -3.38 -23.63 5.49
CA GLU A 153 -2.65 -24.83 5.08
C GLU A 153 -3.54 -26.07 4.97
N ASP A 154 -4.71 -26.09 5.61
CA ASP A 154 -5.65 -27.21 5.47
C ASP A 154 -6.52 -27.02 4.20
N PRO A 155 -6.31 -27.82 3.13
CA PRO A 155 -7.05 -27.68 1.89
C PRO A 155 -8.51 -28.15 2.01
N LEU A 156 -8.82 -29.04 2.95
CA LEU A 156 -10.18 -29.55 3.15
C LEU A 156 -11.05 -28.50 3.83
N LEU A 157 -10.54 -27.86 4.89
CA LEU A 157 -11.22 -26.72 5.52
C LEU A 157 -11.43 -25.59 4.51
N PHE A 158 -10.39 -25.21 3.76
CA PHE A 158 -10.51 -24.13 2.78
C PHE A 158 -11.54 -24.48 1.69
N SER A 159 -11.47 -25.68 1.11
CA SER A 159 -12.43 -26.14 0.09
C SER A 159 -13.86 -26.21 0.64
N TYR A 160 -14.05 -26.67 1.88
CA TYR A 160 -15.35 -26.69 2.53
C TYR A 160 -15.92 -25.28 2.66
N VAL A 161 -15.13 -24.33 3.17
CA VAL A 161 -15.54 -22.93 3.34
C VAL A 161 -15.91 -22.32 1.99
N MET A 162 -15.05 -22.45 0.98
CA MET A 162 -15.29 -21.88 -0.34
C MET A 162 -16.56 -22.43 -1.01
N LYS A 163 -16.86 -23.72 -0.86
CA LYS A 163 -18.09 -24.33 -1.40
C LYS A 163 -19.37 -23.90 -0.67
N ASN A 164 -19.27 -23.61 0.62
CA ASN A 164 -20.44 -23.38 1.48
C ASN A 164 -20.70 -21.90 1.79
N ILE A 165 -19.88 -20.97 1.26
CA ILE A 165 -20.22 -19.55 1.27
C ILE A 165 -21.37 -19.32 0.29
N LYS A 166 -22.45 -18.73 0.83
CA LYS A 166 -23.55 -18.24 0.01
C LYS A 166 -22.97 -17.18 -0.95
N ASN A 167 -23.00 -17.48 -2.24
CA ASN A 167 -22.59 -16.63 -3.38
C ASN A 167 -21.18 -16.85 -3.95
N GLY A 168 -21.05 -17.81 -4.88
CA GLY A 168 -20.42 -17.50 -6.18
C GLY A 168 -18.98 -17.96 -6.42
N TRP A 169 -18.28 -18.55 -5.45
CA TRP A 169 -16.95 -19.09 -5.69
C TRP A 169 -17.01 -20.43 -6.44
N LYS A 170 -16.29 -20.51 -7.55
CA LYS A 170 -16.18 -21.72 -8.38
C LYS A 170 -14.72 -22.14 -8.46
N TYR A 171 -14.45 -23.41 -8.20
CA TYR A 171 -13.11 -23.95 -8.36
C TYR A 171 -12.83 -24.22 -9.84
N ASN A 172 -11.83 -23.55 -10.39
CA ASN A 172 -11.37 -23.78 -11.74
C ASN A 172 -10.27 -24.85 -11.74
N LYS A 173 -10.57 -26.01 -12.33
CA LYS A 173 -9.63 -27.16 -12.36
C LYS A 173 -8.37 -26.90 -13.19
N LYS A 174 -8.40 -25.95 -14.13
CA LYS A 174 -7.26 -25.61 -14.99
C LYS A 174 -6.25 -24.75 -14.26
N THR A 175 -6.72 -23.65 -13.65
CA THR A 175 -5.87 -22.73 -12.86
C THR A 175 -5.57 -23.27 -11.47
N ARG A 176 -6.40 -24.21 -10.97
CA ARG A 176 -6.37 -24.73 -9.59
C ARG A 176 -6.70 -23.66 -8.55
N GLU A 177 -7.47 -22.67 -8.94
CA GLU A 177 -7.84 -21.52 -8.11
C GLU A 177 -9.36 -21.43 -7.92
N TRP A 178 -9.77 -20.70 -6.88
CA TRP A 178 -11.18 -20.33 -6.69
C TRP A 178 -11.43 -18.99 -7.36
N GLU A 179 -12.50 -18.92 -8.14
CA GLU A 179 -12.83 -17.76 -8.97
C GLU A 179 -14.25 -17.28 -8.67
N LYS A 180 -14.44 -15.97 -8.61
CA LYS A 180 -15.76 -15.33 -8.45
C LYS A 180 -15.84 -14.07 -9.31
N ILE A 181 -16.94 -13.91 -10.05
CA ILE A 181 -17.22 -12.65 -10.74
C ILE A 181 -17.82 -11.68 -9.73
N ILE A 182 -17.16 -10.53 -9.58
CA ILE A 182 -17.58 -9.46 -8.67
C ILE A 182 -18.08 -8.28 -9.50
N HIS A 183 -19.15 -7.65 -9.02
CA HIS A 183 -19.73 -6.44 -9.60
C HIS A 183 -19.61 -5.30 -8.62
N TRP A 184 -19.29 -4.11 -9.11
CA TRP A 184 -19.27 -2.90 -8.29
C TRP A 184 -19.60 -1.68 -9.11
N LYS A 185 -20.00 -0.61 -8.43
CA LYS A 185 -20.22 0.68 -9.05
C LYS A 185 -18.95 1.52 -8.95
N ASP A 186 -18.44 1.95 -10.10
CA ASP A 186 -17.37 2.93 -10.17
C ASP A 186 -17.84 4.24 -9.51
N LEU A 187 -17.12 4.69 -8.49
CA LEU A 187 -17.52 5.88 -7.72
C LEU A 187 -17.29 7.19 -8.50
N TRP A 188 -16.45 7.16 -9.54
CA TRP A 188 -16.10 8.30 -10.37
C TRP A 188 -17.04 8.44 -11.56
N THR A 189 -17.23 7.35 -12.31
CA THR A 189 -18.08 7.34 -13.51
C THR A 189 -19.53 7.00 -13.20
N GLY A 190 -19.80 6.35 -12.07
CA GLY A 190 -21.11 5.80 -11.75
C GLY A 190 -21.46 4.55 -12.56
N GLU A 191 -20.56 4.05 -13.40
CA GLU A 191 -20.78 2.88 -14.22
C GLU A 191 -20.69 1.59 -13.40
N GLU A 192 -21.45 0.58 -13.80
CA GLU A 192 -21.23 -0.76 -13.27
C GLU A 192 -19.99 -1.39 -13.92
N ARG A 193 -19.09 -1.86 -13.07
CA ARG A 193 -17.89 -2.60 -13.41
C ARG A 193 -18.05 -4.04 -12.98
N ARG A 194 -17.35 -4.94 -13.66
CA ARG A 194 -17.22 -6.34 -13.28
C ARG A 194 -15.78 -6.80 -13.43
N GLY A 195 -15.38 -7.76 -12.60
CA GLY A 195 -14.03 -8.30 -12.58
C GLY A 195 -14.01 -9.72 -12.06
N LEU A 196 -13.00 -10.48 -12.45
CA LEU A 196 -12.74 -11.82 -11.92
C LEU A 196 -11.86 -11.68 -10.68
N LEU A 197 -12.39 -12.10 -9.54
CA LEU A 197 -11.66 -12.18 -8.29
C LEU A 197 -11.16 -13.61 -8.09
N ILE A 198 -9.89 -13.75 -7.76
CA ILE A 198 -9.22 -15.04 -7.53
C ILE A 198 -8.93 -15.18 -6.04
N ALA A 199 -9.13 -16.38 -5.49
CA ALA A 199 -8.73 -16.73 -4.13
C ALA A 199 -7.89 -18.02 -4.13
N SER A 200 -6.77 -17.96 -3.43
CA SER A 200 -5.79 -19.03 -3.32
C SER A 200 -5.45 -19.29 -1.85
N ASN A 201 -4.93 -20.48 -1.55
CA ASN A 201 -4.35 -20.77 -0.25
C ASN A 201 -2.83 -20.98 -0.36
N ASP A 202 -2.15 -21.01 0.79
CA ASP A 202 -0.69 -21.01 0.86
C ASP A 202 -0.04 -22.23 0.19
N ILE A 203 -0.74 -23.37 0.10
CA ILE A 203 -0.25 -24.56 -0.62
C ILE A 203 -0.04 -24.25 -2.10
N ASN A 204 -1.01 -23.61 -2.75
CA ASN A 204 -0.91 -23.26 -4.16
C ASN A 204 0.23 -22.27 -4.39
N LEU A 205 0.36 -21.26 -3.53
CA LEU A 205 1.42 -20.26 -3.63
C LEU A 205 2.82 -20.84 -3.36
N LYS A 206 2.97 -21.79 -2.41
CA LYS A 206 4.25 -22.47 -2.16
C LYS A 206 4.75 -23.25 -3.37
N MET A 207 3.84 -23.77 -4.21
CA MET A 207 4.21 -24.45 -5.46
C MET A 207 4.64 -23.47 -6.57
N ASP A 208 4.07 -22.26 -6.60
CA ASP A 208 4.37 -21.26 -7.63
C ASP A 208 5.71 -20.53 -7.39
N PHE A 209 6.17 -20.42 -6.14
CA PHE A 209 7.51 -19.91 -5.82
C PHE A 209 8.56 -21.02 -5.93
N GLY A 210 8.87 -21.44 -7.14
CA GLY A 210 10.07 -22.24 -7.42
C GLY A 210 11.30 -21.53 -6.86
N SER A 211 12.08 -22.23 -6.03
CA SER A 211 13.28 -21.79 -5.28
C SER A 211 13.07 -21.17 -3.88
N GLY A 212 12.77 -22.01 -2.89
CA GLY A 212 13.34 -21.92 -1.53
C GLY A 212 12.93 -20.75 -0.62
N SER A 213 12.04 -19.84 -1.03
CA SER A 213 11.57 -18.77 -0.14
C SER A 213 10.48 -19.29 0.80
N ILE A 214 10.89 -19.80 1.96
CA ILE A 214 9.98 -20.11 3.06
C ILE A 214 9.23 -18.83 3.41
N VAL A 215 7.92 -18.81 3.21
CA VAL A 215 7.10 -17.67 3.64
C VAL A 215 7.07 -17.68 5.17
N GLN A 216 7.70 -16.68 5.81
CA GLN A 216 7.93 -16.67 7.27
C GLN A 216 6.72 -16.23 8.11
N GLY A 217 5.50 -16.19 7.52
CA GLY A 217 4.24 -15.83 8.18
C GLY A 217 3.56 -14.56 7.62
N THR A 218 2.47 -14.13 8.24
CA THR A 218 1.57 -13.06 7.73
C THR A 218 1.72 -11.68 8.39
N GLY A 219 2.51 -11.58 9.47
CA GLY A 219 2.71 -10.32 10.19
C GLY A 219 3.39 -9.22 9.35
N LEU A 220 3.25 -7.96 9.81
CA LEU A 220 3.79 -6.78 9.11
C LEU A 220 5.29 -6.91 8.82
N ARG A 221 6.08 -7.47 9.74
CA ARG A 221 7.50 -7.78 9.56
C ARG A 221 7.76 -8.64 8.31
N ASN A 222 7.07 -9.78 8.22
CA ASN A 222 7.23 -10.70 7.10
C ASN A 222 6.77 -10.09 5.77
N ILE A 223 5.66 -9.33 5.80
CA ILE A 223 5.18 -8.60 4.62
C ILE A 223 6.22 -7.58 4.17
N THR A 224 6.77 -6.76 5.08
CA THR A 224 7.82 -5.79 4.76
C THR A 224 9.04 -6.47 4.15
N LYS A 225 9.52 -7.58 4.74
CA LYS A 225 10.64 -8.36 4.20
C LYS A 225 10.37 -8.85 2.77
N LYS A 226 9.23 -9.54 2.55
CA LYS A 226 8.83 -10.06 1.23
C LYS A 226 8.78 -8.93 0.20
N LYS A 227 8.17 -7.80 0.56
CA LYS A 227 7.98 -6.65 -0.32
C LYS A 227 9.29 -5.93 -0.67
N ILE A 228 10.24 -5.81 0.26
CA ILE A 228 11.58 -5.27 -0.04
C ILE A 228 12.36 -6.21 -0.97
N LEU A 229 12.29 -7.52 -0.74
CA LEU A 229 13.02 -8.49 -1.57
C LEU A 229 12.47 -8.55 -3.00
N ARG A 230 11.14 -8.50 -3.19
CA ARG A 230 10.50 -8.42 -4.52
C ARG A 230 10.75 -7.07 -5.18
N GLY A 231 10.40 -5.99 -4.50
CA GLY A 231 10.72 -4.64 -4.93
C GLY A 231 9.80 -4.01 -5.95
N HIS A 232 8.68 -4.62 -6.34
CA HIS A 232 7.75 -4.04 -7.32
C HIS A 232 7.18 -2.68 -6.86
N ASP A 233 6.69 -1.84 -7.78
CA ASP A 233 6.13 -0.53 -7.42
C ASP A 233 4.98 -0.65 -6.40
N VAL A 234 4.13 -1.68 -6.55
CA VAL A 234 3.05 -2.02 -5.59
C VAL A 234 3.62 -2.36 -4.21
N ASP A 235 4.73 -3.08 -4.16
CA ASP A 235 5.36 -3.53 -2.92
C ASP A 235 5.99 -2.36 -2.16
N LEU A 236 6.72 -1.48 -2.87
CA LEU A 236 7.30 -0.29 -2.26
C LEU A 236 6.22 0.72 -1.86
N SER A 237 5.14 0.85 -2.64
CA SER A 237 3.99 1.68 -2.32
C SER A 237 3.36 1.27 -0.98
N ASP A 238 3.17 -0.04 -0.77
CA ASP A 238 2.60 -0.56 0.46
C ASP A 238 3.47 -0.28 1.68
N ILE A 239 4.80 -0.45 1.57
CA ILE A 239 5.75 -0.11 2.64
C ILE A 239 5.70 1.38 2.97
N ILE A 240 5.71 2.25 1.96
CA ILE A 240 5.61 3.71 2.14
C ILE A 240 4.31 4.07 2.87
N ASN A 241 3.20 3.43 2.52
CA ASN A 241 1.90 3.68 3.15
C ASN A 241 1.78 3.12 4.57
N CYS A 242 2.63 2.17 4.96
CA CYS A 242 2.80 1.78 6.36
C CYS A 242 3.68 2.78 7.12
N ALA A 243 4.78 3.23 6.50
CA ALA A 243 5.74 4.16 7.09
C ALA A 243 5.14 5.55 7.34
N ILE A 244 4.32 6.06 6.43
CA ILE A 244 3.71 7.40 6.52
C ILE A 244 2.88 7.64 7.80
N ILE A 245 2.30 6.57 8.38
CA ILE A 245 1.56 6.61 9.66
C ILE A 245 2.33 5.95 10.81
N ASN A 246 3.65 5.78 10.67
CA ASN A 246 4.55 5.23 11.69
C ASN A 246 4.22 3.80 12.15
N ASN A 247 3.60 2.99 11.29
CA ASN A 247 3.44 1.55 11.56
C ASN A 247 4.75 0.76 11.39
N ILE A 248 5.73 1.34 10.71
CA ILE A 248 7.12 0.86 10.73
C ILE A 248 7.89 1.72 11.74
N LYS A 249 7.86 1.30 13.00
CA LYS A 249 8.56 2.00 14.09
C LYS A 249 10.07 1.78 13.98
N VAL A 250 10.81 2.85 13.73
CA VAL A 250 12.27 2.81 13.64
C VAL A 250 12.87 2.29 14.96
N ASN A 251 13.87 1.42 14.85
CA ASN A 251 14.55 0.73 15.94
C ASN A 251 13.71 -0.30 16.72
N ASP A 252 12.52 -0.68 16.23
CA ASP A 252 11.78 -1.79 16.80
C ASP A 252 12.38 -3.14 16.33
N PRO A 253 13.02 -3.93 17.24
CA PRO A 253 13.65 -5.19 16.87
C PRO A 253 12.65 -6.30 16.54
N ASN A 254 11.41 -6.18 17.04
CA ASN A 254 10.36 -7.19 16.86
C ASN A 254 9.36 -6.80 15.75
N GLY A 255 9.36 -5.53 15.37
CA GLY A 255 8.48 -4.98 14.33
C GLY A 255 9.05 -5.06 12.92
N ALA A 256 8.38 -4.34 12.00
CA ALA A 256 8.75 -4.30 10.59
C ALA A 256 10.11 -3.65 10.28
N TRP A 257 10.64 -2.86 11.22
CA TRP A 257 11.94 -2.23 11.06
C TRP A 257 13.10 -3.25 11.03
N SER A 258 13.01 -4.32 11.81
CA SER A 258 14.01 -5.39 11.77
C SER A 258 14.15 -6.01 10.37
N SER A 259 13.06 -6.11 9.61
CA SER A 259 13.11 -6.57 8.22
C SER A 259 13.85 -5.63 7.29
N ILE A 260 13.77 -4.32 7.49
CA ILE A 260 14.57 -3.35 6.74
C ILE A 260 16.06 -3.55 7.04
N VAL A 261 16.40 -3.73 8.31
CA VAL A 261 17.79 -3.99 8.74
C VAL A 261 18.30 -5.30 8.16
N GLU A 262 17.51 -6.38 8.24
CA GLU A 262 17.83 -7.67 7.63
C GLU A 262 18.05 -7.56 6.13
N CYS A 263 17.14 -6.91 5.40
CA CYS A 263 17.27 -6.72 3.96
C CYS A 263 18.51 -5.89 3.60
N ALA A 264 18.82 -4.83 4.35
CA ALA A 264 20.02 -4.03 4.15
C ALA A 264 21.32 -4.79 4.43
N ASN A 265 21.27 -5.84 5.25
CA ASN A 265 22.40 -6.72 5.53
C ASN A 265 22.63 -7.80 4.45
N THR A 266 21.70 -7.95 3.49
CA THR A 266 21.90 -8.90 2.39
C THR A 266 22.98 -8.39 1.43
N ARG A 267 23.73 -9.31 0.82
CA ARG A 267 24.68 -8.98 -0.27
C ARG A 267 24.00 -8.91 -1.64
N ASN A 268 22.68 -8.71 -1.66
CA ASN A 268 21.86 -8.80 -2.87
C ASN A 268 21.71 -7.40 -3.49
N SER A 269 22.28 -7.20 -4.68
CA SER A 269 22.27 -5.92 -5.40
C SER A 269 20.85 -5.40 -5.68
N ARG A 270 19.90 -6.29 -6.02
CA ARG A 270 18.48 -5.93 -6.21
C ARG A 270 17.85 -5.41 -4.92
N THR A 271 18.15 -6.03 -3.78
CA THR A 271 17.66 -5.57 -2.48
C THR A 271 18.18 -4.17 -2.14
N THR A 272 19.46 -3.91 -2.41
CA THR A 272 20.04 -2.56 -2.29
C THR A 272 19.32 -1.56 -3.20
N SER A 273 19.06 -1.91 -4.46
CA SER A 273 18.28 -1.07 -5.39
C SER A 273 16.87 -0.77 -4.91
N ASN A 274 16.20 -1.76 -4.31
CA ASN A 274 14.86 -1.63 -3.76
C ASN A 274 14.86 -0.68 -2.55
N LEU A 275 15.87 -0.75 -1.68
CA LEU A 275 16.03 0.17 -0.55
C LEU A 275 16.34 1.61 -1.01
N ILE A 276 17.21 1.78 -2.01
CA ILE A 276 17.46 3.11 -2.63
C ILE A 276 16.17 3.65 -3.24
N SER A 277 15.43 2.83 -3.99
CA SER A 277 14.15 3.21 -4.59
C SER A 277 13.13 3.60 -3.53
N LEU A 278 13.03 2.84 -2.44
CA LEU A 278 12.16 3.13 -1.30
C LEU A 278 12.44 4.52 -0.72
N CYS A 279 13.72 4.90 -0.57
CA CYS A 279 14.13 6.22 -0.09
C CYS A 279 13.74 7.32 -1.09
N ARG A 280 14.06 7.14 -2.38
CA ARG A 280 13.74 8.09 -3.47
C ARG A 280 12.23 8.34 -3.58
N LEU A 281 11.46 7.26 -3.53
CA LEU A 281 9.99 7.29 -3.59
C LEU A 281 9.42 7.94 -2.33
N SER A 282 9.91 7.59 -1.13
CA SER A 282 9.46 8.19 0.14
C SER A 282 9.64 9.71 0.12
N CYS A 283 10.81 10.21 -0.30
CA CYS A 283 11.07 11.65 -0.41
C CYS A 283 10.16 12.32 -1.47
N GLY A 284 9.96 11.70 -2.63
CA GLY A 284 9.10 12.28 -3.68
C GLY A 284 7.61 12.29 -3.28
N VAL A 285 7.14 11.23 -2.61
CA VAL A 285 5.80 11.20 -2.00
C VAL A 285 5.68 12.30 -0.94
N ALA A 286 6.68 12.47 -0.07
CA ALA A 286 6.69 13.48 0.97
C ALA A 286 6.58 14.91 0.39
N LYS A 287 7.35 15.22 -0.66
CA LYS A 287 7.27 16.50 -1.39
C LYS A 287 5.86 16.79 -1.88
N TYR A 288 5.24 15.84 -2.58
CA TYR A 288 3.87 16.00 -3.08
C TYR A 288 2.86 16.19 -1.95
N ILE A 289 2.92 15.33 -0.92
CA ILE A 289 2.01 15.41 0.23
C ILE A 289 2.15 16.74 0.96
N ARG A 290 3.38 17.24 1.14
CA ARG A 290 3.63 18.56 1.74
C ARG A 290 3.01 19.67 0.91
N ARG A 291 3.17 19.65 -0.43
CA ARG A 291 2.52 20.62 -1.33
C ARG A 291 1.00 20.59 -1.17
N VAL A 292 0.38 19.41 -1.10
CA VAL A 292 -1.06 19.27 -0.84
C VAL A 292 -1.45 19.91 0.49
N GLY A 293 -0.69 19.66 1.57
CA GLY A 293 -0.95 20.26 2.88
C GLY A 293 -0.88 21.79 2.86
N LEU A 294 0.10 22.35 2.14
CA LEU A 294 0.25 23.81 1.96
C LEU A 294 -0.86 24.41 1.10
N ALA A 295 -1.26 23.74 0.02
CA ALA A 295 -2.37 24.16 -0.82
C ALA A 295 -3.69 24.18 -0.03
N ILE A 296 -3.97 23.14 0.76
CA ILE A 296 -5.12 23.13 1.68
C ILE A 296 -5.03 24.29 2.66
N LYS A 297 -3.86 24.51 3.29
CA LYS A 297 -3.68 25.60 4.24
C LYS A 297 -4.03 26.96 3.63
N LYS A 298 -3.63 27.19 2.37
CA LYS A 298 -3.84 28.43 1.62
C LYS A 298 -5.30 28.63 1.21
N TYR A 299 -5.97 27.59 0.71
CA TYR A 299 -7.26 27.72 0.04
C TYR A 299 -8.47 27.17 0.81
N LYS A 300 -8.28 26.55 1.98
CA LYS A 300 -9.39 25.96 2.75
C LYS A 300 -10.52 26.94 3.11
N GLU A 301 -10.23 28.23 3.28
CA GLU A 301 -11.23 29.24 3.65
C GLU A 301 -12.21 29.51 2.51
N GLU A 302 -11.78 29.37 1.26
CA GLU A 302 -12.63 29.47 0.08
C GLU A 302 -13.78 28.46 0.11
N PHE A 303 -13.59 27.31 0.78
CA PHE A 303 -14.64 26.31 0.92
C PHE A 303 -15.84 26.80 1.75
N LYS A 304 -15.71 27.88 2.53
CA LYS A 304 -16.84 28.51 3.22
C LYS A 304 -17.67 29.41 2.31
N ASP A 305 -17.07 29.90 1.23
CA ASP A 305 -17.71 30.78 0.27
C ASP A 305 -18.70 30.00 -0.62
N MET A 306 -19.95 30.46 -0.68
CA MET A 306 -21.01 29.83 -1.47
C MET A 306 -20.97 30.23 -2.95
N GLU A 307 -20.33 31.35 -3.28
CA GLU A 307 -20.12 31.77 -4.66
C GLU A 307 -19.00 30.95 -5.32
N GLN A 308 -17.94 30.65 -4.55
CA GLN A 308 -16.81 29.86 -5.05
C GLN A 308 -17.07 28.35 -5.04
N PHE A 309 -17.76 27.85 -4.01
CA PHE A 309 -18.20 26.46 -3.92
C PHE A 309 -19.69 26.41 -3.66
N SER A 310 -20.48 26.09 -4.67
CA SER A 310 -21.94 26.00 -4.53
C SER A 310 -22.35 24.75 -3.73
N ASN A 311 -23.62 24.69 -3.31
CA ASN A 311 -24.16 23.47 -2.70
C ASN A 311 -24.09 22.25 -3.66
N LYS A 312 -24.15 22.47 -4.98
CA LYS A 312 -23.97 21.38 -5.96
C LYS A 312 -22.54 20.82 -5.92
N ASP A 313 -21.55 21.68 -5.75
CA ASP A 313 -20.14 21.29 -5.65
C ASP A 313 -19.87 20.49 -4.37
N VAL A 314 -20.46 20.92 -3.25
CA VAL A 314 -20.36 20.21 -1.96
C VAL A 314 -20.94 18.78 -2.07
N VAL A 315 -22.10 18.62 -2.75
CA VAL A 315 -22.68 17.29 -3.02
C VAL A 315 -21.72 16.46 -3.88
N LYS A 316 -21.23 17.02 -4.98
CA LYS A 316 -20.34 16.32 -5.91
C LYS A 316 -19.10 15.80 -5.17
N ILE A 317 -18.41 16.68 -4.45
CA ILE A 317 -17.23 16.36 -3.64
C ILE A 317 -17.53 15.21 -2.65
N CYS A 318 -18.68 15.23 -1.97
CA CYS A 318 -19.06 14.16 -1.06
C CYS A 318 -19.28 12.80 -1.73
N LYS A 319 -19.77 12.79 -2.97
CA LYS A 319 -20.03 11.58 -3.74
C LYS A 319 -18.78 10.95 -4.32
N VAL A 320 -17.82 11.75 -4.79
CA VAL A 320 -16.66 11.22 -5.53
C VAL A 320 -15.41 11.07 -4.67
N SER A 321 -15.28 11.89 -3.63
CA SER A 321 -14.01 11.93 -2.91
C SER A 321 -13.85 10.75 -1.97
N SER A 322 -12.72 10.08 -2.13
CA SER A 322 -12.16 9.12 -1.19
C SER A 322 -11.95 9.67 0.24
N HIS A 323 -12.25 10.93 0.54
CA HIS A 323 -12.22 11.47 1.91
C HIS A 323 -13.61 11.57 2.57
N TRP A 324 -14.71 11.51 1.80
CA TRP A 324 -16.03 12.02 2.21
C TRP A 324 -17.21 11.03 2.14
N LEU A 325 -17.05 9.89 1.44
CA LEU A 325 -18.06 8.83 1.15
C LEU A 325 -18.83 8.17 2.32
N SER A 326 -18.98 8.78 3.50
CA SER A 326 -19.63 8.13 4.66
C SER A 326 -20.94 8.76 5.11
N ASP A 327 -21.66 9.54 4.29
CA ASP A 327 -22.97 10.07 4.69
C ASP A 327 -23.96 10.00 3.54
N GLN A 328 -25.00 9.19 3.72
CA GLN A 328 -26.15 9.14 2.83
C GLN A 328 -27.11 10.32 3.06
N THR A 329 -27.00 11.03 4.20
CA THR A 329 -27.85 12.18 4.53
C THR A 329 -27.13 13.50 4.23
N TYR A 330 -27.43 14.08 3.08
CA TYR A 330 -26.87 15.37 2.68
C TYR A 330 -27.67 16.53 3.30
N ILE A 331 -27.04 17.27 4.22
CA ILE A 331 -27.54 18.56 4.72
C ILE A 331 -26.49 19.63 4.38
N PRO A 332 -26.71 20.52 3.39
CA PRO A 332 -25.67 21.36 2.79
C PRO A 332 -24.74 22.06 3.79
N VAL A 333 -25.30 22.75 4.78
CA VAL A 333 -24.54 23.49 5.80
C VAL A 333 -23.73 22.55 6.70
N LYS A 334 -24.33 21.45 7.17
CA LYS A 334 -23.63 20.45 8.01
C LYS A 334 -22.51 19.78 7.23
N THR A 335 -22.77 19.44 5.96
CA THR A 335 -21.80 18.83 5.06
C THR A 335 -20.62 19.75 4.79
N ARG A 336 -20.87 21.04 4.51
CA ARG A 336 -19.81 22.04 4.29
C ARG A 336 -18.92 22.20 5.52
N ASN A 337 -19.53 22.36 6.70
CA ASN A 337 -18.80 22.47 7.97
C ASN A 337 -17.96 21.23 8.27
N ARG A 338 -18.48 20.03 7.96
CA ARG A 338 -17.74 18.77 8.12
C ARG A 338 -16.53 18.69 7.18
N ILE A 339 -16.70 19.04 5.91
CA ILE A 339 -15.59 19.07 4.95
C ILE A 339 -14.53 20.05 5.44
N TYR A 340 -14.91 21.27 5.79
CA TYR A 340 -13.99 22.28 6.29
C TYR A 340 -13.24 21.83 7.56
N LYS A 341 -13.93 21.25 8.55
CA LYS A 341 -13.29 20.67 9.75
C LYS A 341 -12.26 19.60 9.41
N ASN A 342 -12.50 18.82 8.36
CA ASN A 342 -11.55 17.81 7.91
C ASN A 342 -10.43 18.42 7.06
N LEU A 343 -10.65 19.47 6.26
CA LEU A 343 -9.58 20.25 5.63
C LEU A 343 -8.57 20.75 6.68
N LEU A 344 -9.06 21.27 7.81
CA LEU A 344 -8.21 21.65 8.96
C LEU A 344 -7.40 20.48 9.52
N LYS A 345 -7.96 19.27 9.56
CA LYS A 345 -7.23 18.06 9.97
C LYS A 345 -6.22 17.63 8.91
N GLN A 346 -6.57 17.73 7.63
CA GLN A 346 -5.74 17.28 6.51
C GLN A 346 -4.55 18.18 6.29
N GLU A 347 -4.66 19.51 6.44
CA GLU A 347 -3.48 20.40 6.36
C GLU A 347 -2.39 19.95 7.35
N LYS A 348 -2.75 19.67 8.61
CA LYS A 348 -1.81 19.23 9.65
C LYS A 348 -1.28 17.82 9.37
N ARG A 349 -2.19 16.88 9.06
CA ARG A 349 -1.83 15.48 8.78
C ARG A 349 -0.91 15.34 7.59
N LYS A 350 -1.14 16.06 6.50
CA LYS A 350 -0.29 15.99 5.30
C LYS A 350 1.14 16.47 5.62
N ILE A 351 1.30 17.55 6.38
CA ILE A 351 2.62 17.99 6.83
C ILE A 351 3.30 16.92 7.72
N GLN A 352 2.56 16.36 8.69
CA GLN A 352 3.08 15.29 9.55
C GLN A 352 3.50 14.06 8.74
N TYR A 353 2.66 13.61 7.80
CA TYR A 353 2.93 12.48 6.91
C TYR A 353 4.17 12.68 6.05
N ALA A 354 4.35 13.88 5.50
CA ALA A 354 5.57 14.21 4.75
C ALA A 354 6.82 14.14 5.65
N ASN A 355 6.74 14.64 6.88
CA ASN A 355 7.84 14.56 7.84
C ASN A 355 8.16 13.12 8.24
N ASN A 356 7.14 12.30 8.50
CA ASN A 356 7.30 10.87 8.80
C ASN A 356 8.04 10.14 7.67
N LEU A 357 7.69 10.42 6.40
CA LEU A 357 8.34 9.79 5.25
C LEU A 357 9.79 10.25 5.03
N ILE A 358 10.08 11.53 5.26
CA ILE A 358 11.47 12.04 5.22
C ILE A 358 12.29 11.38 6.31
N PHE A 359 11.77 11.34 7.54
CA PHE A 359 12.42 10.67 8.65
C PHE A 359 12.65 9.19 8.35
N PHE A 360 11.63 8.48 7.88
CA PHE A 360 11.74 7.07 7.47
C PHE A 360 12.85 6.86 6.43
N SER A 361 12.87 7.67 5.36
CA SER A 361 13.90 7.63 4.32
C SER A 361 15.30 7.83 4.89
N ASP A 362 15.48 8.81 5.78
CA ASP A 362 16.77 9.09 6.43
C ASP A 362 17.26 7.91 7.26
N GLN A 363 16.35 7.25 7.99
CA GLN A 363 16.72 6.09 8.80
C GLN A 363 17.09 4.90 7.92
N VAL A 364 16.36 4.66 6.82
CA VAL A 364 16.70 3.60 5.86
C VAL A 364 18.08 3.87 5.23
N LEU A 365 18.35 5.10 4.79
CA LEU A 365 19.66 5.50 4.27
C LEU A 365 20.77 5.35 5.30
N LYS A 366 20.52 5.69 6.57
CA LYS A 366 21.49 5.51 7.65
C LYS A 366 21.86 4.03 7.82
N VAL A 367 20.87 3.13 7.82
CA VAL A 367 21.11 1.69 7.87
C VAL A 367 21.90 1.25 6.64
N LEU A 368 21.49 1.64 5.45
CA LEU A 368 22.17 1.26 4.21
C LEU A 368 23.62 1.74 4.19
N ASN A 369 23.86 3.02 4.45
CA ASN A 369 25.21 3.62 4.49
C ASN A 369 26.10 2.99 5.56
N SER A 370 25.55 2.57 6.70
CA SER A 370 26.33 1.85 7.71
C SER A 370 26.92 0.54 7.16
N ARG A 371 26.23 -0.11 6.21
CA ARG A 371 26.68 -1.35 5.58
C ARG A 371 27.72 -1.12 4.53
N TYR A 372 27.70 0.01 3.84
CA TYR A 372 28.66 0.33 2.80
C TYR A 372 29.85 1.17 3.30
N LYS A 373 29.94 1.40 4.61
CA LYS A 373 31.03 2.14 5.25
C LYS A 373 32.41 1.57 4.94
N TYR A 374 32.56 0.24 4.97
CA TYR A 374 33.84 -0.43 4.70
C TYR A 374 34.31 -0.26 3.24
N LEU A 375 33.39 -0.02 2.31
CA LEU A 375 33.69 0.26 0.90
C LEU A 375 33.89 1.76 0.63
N LYS A 376 33.82 2.61 1.66
CA LYS A 376 33.79 4.08 1.53
C LYS A 376 32.74 4.54 0.51
N ILE A 377 31.55 3.94 0.55
CA ILE A 377 30.42 4.30 -0.31
C ILE A 377 29.32 4.95 0.54
N ARG A 378 28.71 6.01 -0.01
CA ARG A 378 27.57 6.69 0.59
C ARG A 378 26.46 6.92 -0.44
N PHE A 379 25.23 6.67 -0.04
CA PHE A 379 24.03 6.97 -0.81
C PHE A 379 23.31 8.18 -0.19
N GLU A 380 22.88 9.11 -1.04
CA GLU A 380 22.14 10.31 -0.64
C GLU A 380 20.93 10.52 -1.56
N VAL A 381 19.87 11.14 -1.03
CA VAL A 381 18.65 11.46 -1.80
C VAL A 381 18.28 12.92 -1.60
N ILE A 382 18.04 13.64 -2.69
CA ILE A 382 17.56 15.03 -2.65
C ILE A 382 16.12 15.06 -2.09
N LYS A 383 15.96 15.73 -0.95
CA LYS A 383 14.70 15.81 -0.20
C LYS A 383 13.70 16.78 -0.77
#